data_AF-A0A3D5E8K6-F1
#
_entry.id   AF-A0A3D5E8K6-F1
#
_cell.length_a   1.000
_cell.length_b   1.000
_cell.length_c   1.000
_cell.angle_alpha   90.00
_cell.angle_beta   90.00
_cell.angle_gamma   90.00
#
_symmetry.space_group_name_H-M   'P 1'
#
loop_
_entity.id
_entity.type
_entity.pdbx_description
1 polymer ?
#
loop_
_entity_poly.entity_id
_entity_poly.type
_entity_poly.pdbx_seq_one_letter_code
_entity_poly.pdbx_strand_id
1 'polypeptide(L)'
;MNRAPLGQEFPRIAVDAMGGDHGPAEVVRGSLLAARRLDVEIFLVGREHEVSAEIEDPPANLHVIHAPDVISMHDTIDAVKAKPESSINVGMQLVKEGKADAFVTTGNTGATLTAGLLRLGRISGIARPALGIVVSAGQGPTMILDVGANADSRPAHLIQYAHMGSAVMEFLHGIESPRIGLVSIGEEDSKGSQLVIEVNQALHASDLNFVGNIEAGQIPQYAADVAVMDGFTGNIFIKTVEGVAELVFNELRQAVKQTPWNLLAGMVLRPELLKAQRRLDYAEYGGAQLLGVDGVVFIAHGRSDARAILGGIRAAGEAVRKGVLAQMHEIANRVPARGLIENSTVQNDSNDEDLS
;
A
#
# COMPACT_ATOMS: atom_id res chain seq x y z
N MET A 1 13.28 18.34 13.66
CA MET A 1 13.95 17.64 14.77
C MET A 1 14.63 16.42 14.20
N ASN A 2 15.96 16.40 14.17
CA ASN A 2 16.74 15.25 13.69
C ASN A 2 16.46 14.06 14.60
N ARG A 3 15.79 13.02 14.08
CA ARG A 3 15.68 11.72 14.74
C ARG A 3 17.05 11.04 14.59
N ALA A 4 17.88 11.10 15.63
CA ALA A 4 19.05 10.23 15.74
C ALA A 4 18.56 8.81 16.11
N PRO A 5 19.13 7.75 15.52
CA PRO A 5 18.76 6.39 15.88
C PRO A 5 19.34 6.08 17.25
N LEU A 6 18.50 6.08 18.29
CA LEU A 6 18.80 5.33 19.50
C LEU A 6 18.97 3.87 19.06
N GLY A 7 20.10 3.23 19.35
CA GLY A 7 20.50 1.93 18.81
C GLY A 7 19.38 0.89 18.84
N GLN A 8 18.64 0.75 17.74
CA GLN A 8 17.52 -0.16 17.61
C GLN A 8 18.05 -1.54 17.26
N GLU A 9 17.90 -2.52 18.15
CA GLU A 9 18.16 -3.91 17.79
C GLU A 9 17.16 -4.41 16.73
N PHE A 10 15.88 -3.98 16.79
CA PHE A 10 14.81 -4.46 15.89
C PHE A 10 13.71 -3.40 15.61
N PRO A 11 13.09 -3.39 14.40
CA PRO A 11 11.94 -2.53 14.10
C PRO A 11 10.74 -2.79 15.01
N ARG A 12 10.10 -1.71 15.48
CA ARG A 12 8.89 -1.76 16.33
C ARG A 12 7.64 -1.55 15.51
N ILE A 13 6.75 -2.54 15.47
CA ILE A 13 5.59 -2.55 14.58
C ILE A 13 4.32 -2.53 15.43
N ALA A 14 3.55 -1.45 15.33
CA ALA A 14 2.19 -1.42 15.86
C ALA A 14 1.26 -2.15 14.89
N VAL A 15 0.46 -3.07 15.40
CA VAL A 15 -0.48 -3.87 14.61
C VAL A 15 -1.88 -3.67 15.17
N ASP A 16 -2.81 -3.20 14.35
CA ASP A 16 -4.22 -3.10 14.70
C ASP A 16 -4.83 -4.49 14.87
N ALA A 17 -4.92 -4.94 16.10
CA ALA A 17 -5.42 -6.26 16.46
C ALA A 17 -6.94 -6.38 16.26
N MET A 18 -7.65 -5.28 16.05
CA MET A 18 -9.11 -5.27 15.90
C MET A 18 -9.56 -5.09 14.44
N GLY A 19 -8.59 -4.98 13.50
CA GLY A 19 -8.84 -4.75 12.09
C GLY A 19 -9.30 -5.99 11.33
N GLY A 20 -10.11 -5.78 10.29
CA GLY A 20 -10.54 -6.82 9.35
C GLY A 20 -11.85 -7.51 9.71
N ASP A 21 -12.31 -8.39 8.81
CA ASP A 21 -13.61 -9.05 8.88
C ASP A 21 -13.65 -10.22 9.90
N HIS A 22 -12.48 -10.77 10.25
CA HIS A 22 -12.35 -11.98 11.07
C HIS A 22 -12.10 -11.70 12.57
N GLY A 23 -12.08 -10.43 12.98
CA GLY A 23 -11.73 -10.05 14.36
C GLY A 23 -10.26 -10.36 14.71
N PRO A 24 -9.91 -10.41 16.01
CA PRO A 24 -8.52 -10.45 16.45
C PRO A 24 -7.80 -11.76 16.17
N ALA A 25 -8.50 -12.88 16.00
CA ALA A 25 -7.90 -14.21 15.93
C ALA A 25 -6.82 -14.33 14.83
N GLU A 26 -7.13 -13.96 13.59
CA GLU A 26 -6.17 -14.06 12.47
C GLU A 26 -5.03 -13.03 12.60
N VAL A 27 -5.31 -11.83 13.12
CA VAL A 27 -4.30 -10.79 13.33
C VAL A 27 -3.32 -11.19 14.42
N VAL A 28 -3.82 -11.69 15.55
CA VAL A 28 -2.99 -12.19 16.66
C VAL A 28 -2.17 -13.38 16.20
N ARG A 29 -2.78 -14.34 15.50
CA ARG A 29 -2.06 -15.50 14.96
C ARG A 29 -0.95 -15.11 14.00
N GLY A 30 -1.20 -14.18 13.08
CA GLY A 30 -0.18 -13.67 12.16
C GLY A 30 0.94 -12.92 12.86
N SER A 31 0.59 -12.16 13.91
CA SER A 31 1.54 -11.44 14.74
C SER A 31 2.42 -12.37 15.58
N LEU A 32 1.86 -13.45 16.15
CA LEU A 32 2.63 -14.50 16.83
C LEU A 32 3.61 -15.19 15.87
N LEU A 33 3.17 -15.49 14.64
CA LEU A 33 4.06 -16.04 13.61
C LEU A 33 5.17 -15.05 13.27
N ALA A 34 4.88 -13.76 13.20
CA ALA A 34 5.87 -12.72 12.92
C ALA A 34 6.88 -12.58 14.05
N ALA A 35 6.41 -12.43 15.30
CA ALA A 35 7.26 -12.33 16.48
C ALA A 35 8.24 -13.51 16.63
N ARG A 36 7.83 -14.72 16.21
CA ARG A 36 8.68 -15.92 16.28
C ARG A 36 9.65 -16.09 15.12
N ARG A 37 9.40 -15.44 13.97
CA ARG A 37 10.14 -15.69 12.71
C ARG A 37 10.94 -14.51 12.23
N LEU A 38 10.63 -13.32 12.72
CA LEU A 38 11.17 -12.06 12.25
C LEU A 38 11.84 -11.34 13.43
N ASP A 39 12.90 -10.63 13.08
CA ASP A 39 13.66 -9.76 13.96
C ASP A 39 12.91 -8.42 14.12
N VAL A 40 11.76 -8.45 14.79
CA VAL A 40 10.86 -7.29 15.04
C VAL A 40 10.28 -7.32 16.45
N GLU A 41 9.92 -6.16 16.98
CA GLU A 41 9.12 -6.00 18.20
C GLU A 41 7.68 -5.62 17.80
N ILE A 42 6.67 -6.27 18.40
CA ILE A 42 5.27 -6.13 17.97
C ILE A 42 4.41 -5.57 19.10
N PHE A 43 3.64 -4.54 18.78
CA PHE A 43 2.62 -3.95 19.65
C PHE A 43 1.23 -4.23 19.07
N LEU A 44 0.53 -5.23 19.59
CA LEU A 44 -0.86 -5.52 19.27
C LEU A 44 -1.76 -4.49 19.93
N VAL A 45 -2.38 -3.64 19.13
CA VAL A 45 -3.23 -2.54 19.60
C VAL A 45 -4.70 -2.94 19.48
N GLY A 46 -5.41 -3.01 20.58
CA GLY A 46 -6.82 -3.43 20.58
C GLY A 46 -7.41 -3.61 21.96
N ARG A 47 -8.62 -4.16 22.02
CA ARG A 47 -9.28 -4.45 23.30
C ARG A 47 -8.52 -5.57 23.99
N GLU A 48 -7.78 -5.20 25.04
CA GLU A 48 -6.83 -6.09 25.71
C GLU A 48 -7.42 -7.46 26.08
N HIS A 49 -8.66 -7.51 26.56
CA HIS A 49 -9.30 -8.78 26.92
C HIS A 49 -9.60 -9.69 25.72
N GLU A 50 -9.99 -9.14 24.57
CA GLU A 50 -10.24 -9.90 23.34
C GLU A 50 -8.92 -10.35 22.72
N VAL A 51 -7.93 -9.45 22.67
CA VAL A 51 -6.60 -9.74 22.12
C VAL A 51 -5.88 -10.79 22.95
N SER A 52 -5.88 -10.65 24.28
CA SER A 52 -5.16 -11.58 25.17
C SER A 52 -5.78 -12.98 25.19
N ALA A 53 -7.07 -13.12 24.89
CA ALA A 53 -7.74 -14.42 24.80
C ALA A 53 -7.25 -15.26 23.60
N GLU A 54 -6.75 -14.61 22.54
CA GLU A 54 -6.23 -15.27 21.34
C GLU A 54 -4.73 -15.59 21.43
N ILE A 55 -4.04 -15.16 22.49
CA ILE A 55 -2.60 -15.31 22.66
C ILE A 55 -2.29 -16.61 23.43
N GLU A 56 -1.69 -17.56 22.73
CA GLU A 56 -1.08 -18.75 23.32
C GLU A 56 0.44 -18.68 23.23
N ASP A 57 1.13 -18.84 24.37
CA ASP A 57 2.60 -18.83 24.47
C ASP A 57 3.24 -17.56 23.87
N PRO A 58 3.04 -16.39 24.50
CA PRO A 58 3.50 -15.10 23.98
C PRO A 58 5.04 -15.04 23.93
N PRO A 59 5.62 -14.75 22.76
CA PRO A 59 7.03 -14.39 22.64
C PRO A 59 7.36 -13.11 23.44
N ALA A 60 8.60 -12.98 23.91
CA ALA A 60 9.03 -11.83 24.71
C ALA A 60 8.96 -10.47 23.98
N ASN A 61 8.99 -10.50 22.65
CA ASN A 61 8.95 -9.34 21.75
C ASN A 61 7.52 -9.01 21.26
N LEU A 62 6.49 -9.48 21.96
CA LEU A 62 5.09 -9.20 21.65
C LEU A 62 4.39 -8.59 22.86
N HIS A 63 3.78 -7.42 22.64
CA HIS A 63 3.15 -6.61 23.67
C HIS A 63 1.71 -6.26 23.28
N VAL A 64 0.80 -6.22 24.25
CA VAL A 64 -0.58 -5.78 24.04
C VAL A 64 -0.72 -4.34 24.53
N ILE A 65 -1.28 -3.47 23.70
CA ILE A 65 -1.61 -2.08 24.01
C ILE A 65 -3.12 -1.93 23.98
N HIS A 66 -3.69 -1.56 25.12
CA HIS A 66 -5.14 -1.40 25.25
C HIS A 66 -5.66 -0.23 24.40
N ALA A 67 -6.66 -0.51 23.59
CA ALA A 67 -7.49 0.45 22.85
C ALA A 67 -8.96 0.01 22.96
N PRO A 68 -9.82 0.72 23.71
CA PRO A 68 -11.19 0.28 23.98
C PRO A 68 -12.12 0.38 22.77
N ASP A 69 -11.87 1.35 21.87
CA ASP A 69 -12.72 1.56 20.70
C ASP A 69 -12.24 0.77 19.47
N VAL A 70 -13.18 0.50 18.56
CA VAL A 70 -12.90 -0.16 17.27
C VAL A 70 -13.64 0.60 16.17
N ILE A 71 -12.95 0.89 15.08
CA ILE A 71 -13.57 1.38 13.85
C ILE A 71 -13.88 0.16 12.98
N SER A 72 -15.16 -0.10 12.75
CA SER A 72 -15.59 -1.26 11.96
C SER A 72 -15.35 -1.05 10.46
N MET A 73 -15.36 -2.14 9.68
CA MET A 73 -15.28 -2.08 8.22
C MET A 73 -16.44 -1.31 7.58
N HIS A 74 -17.57 -1.16 8.28
CA HIS A 74 -18.76 -0.45 7.81
C HIS A 74 -18.87 0.98 8.35
N ASP A 75 -17.95 1.39 9.23
CA ASP A 75 -17.95 2.75 9.75
C ASP A 75 -17.56 3.75 8.66
N THR A 76 -18.15 4.94 8.74
CA THR A 76 -17.74 6.07 7.91
C THR A 76 -16.42 6.67 8.42
N ILE A 77 -15.77 7.47 7.57
CA ILE A 77 -14.51 8.13 7.91
C ILE A 77 -14.59 9.04 9.16
N ASP A 78 -15.79 9.52 9.52
CA ASP A 78 -16.03 10.35 10.70
C ASP A 78 -15.77 9.60 12.02
N ALA A 79 -15.83 8.26 11.99
CA ALA A 79 -15.52 7.41 13.14
C ALA A 79 -14.09 7.64 13.66
N VAL A 80 -13.15 8.05 12.80
CA VAL A 80 -11.78 8.39 13.19
C VAL A 80 -11.75 9.52 14.22
N LYS A 81 -12.63 10.51 14.09
CA LYS A 81 -12.73 11.62 15.06
C LYS A 81 -13.60 11.26 16.25
N ALA A 82 -14.68 10.51 16.01
CA ALA A 82 -15.63 10.12 17.05
C ALA A 82 -15.06 9.09 18.04
N LYS A 83 -14.10 8.26 17.61
CA LYS A 83 -13.48 7.18 18.40
C LYS A 83 -11.96 7.44 18.57
N PRO A 84 -11.57 8.45 19.37
CA PRO A 84 -10.18 8.85 19.51
C PRO A 84 -9.28 7.74 20.09
N GLU A 85 -9.86 6.81 20.86
CA GLU A 85 -9.15 5.68 21.48
C GLU A 85 -9.33 4.38 20.68
N SER A 86 -9.61 4.49 19.38
CA SER A 86 -9.69 3.30 18.50
C SER A 86 -8.33 2.70 18.25
N SER A 87 -8.28 1.38 18.03
CA SER A 87 -7.03 0.66 17.73
C SER A 87 -6.22 1.29 16.59
N ILE A 88 -6.88 1.75 15.52
CA ILE A 88 -6.24 2.51 14.43
C ILE A 88 -5.63 3.81 14.93
N ASN A 89 -6.39 4.63 15.68
CA ASN A 89 -5.89 5.90 16.20
C ASN A 89 -4.73 5.72 17.19
N VAL A 90 -4.85 4.77 18.11
CA VAL A 90 -3.82 4.47 19.11
C VAL A 90 -2.56 3.96 18.42
N GLY A 91 -2.66 3.05 17.45
CA GLY A 91 -1.53 2.55 16.68
C GLY A 91 -0.80 3.65 15.89
N MET A 92 -1.55 4.53 15.22
CA MET A 92 -0.98 5.71 14.55
C MET A 92 -0.31 6.67 15.54
N GLN A 93 -0.89 6.85 16.73
CA GLN A 93 -0.32 7.68 17.77
C GLN A 93 1.01 7.13 18.29
N LEU A 94 1.14 5.80 18.45
CA LEU A 94 2.41 5.16 18.81
C LEU A 94 3.51 5.47 17.78
N VAL A 95 3.18 5.47 16.49
CA VAL A 95 4.12 5.85 15.42
C VAL A 95 4.48 7.33 15.50
N LYS A 96 3.49 8.22 15.74
CA LYS A 96 3.74 9.65 15.87
C LYS A 96 4.69 9.98 17.02
N GLU A 97 4.52 9.29 18.14
CA GLU A 97 5.32 9.45 19.38
C GLU A 97 6.68 8.75 19.31
N GLY A 98 6.96 7.99 18.25
CA GLY A 98 8.21 7.22 18.12
C GLY A 98 8.29 6.01 19.05
N LYS A 99 7.15 5.56 19.59
CA LYS A 99 7.03 4.31 20.35
C LYS A 99 6.96 3.09 19.42
N ALA A 100 6.40 3.27 18.23
CA ALA A 100 6.49 2.34 17.11
C ALA A 100 7.15 3.03 15.91
N ASP A 101 7.75 2.25 15.01
CA ASP A 101 8.39 2.72 13.78
C ASP A 101 7.46 2.56 12.56
N ALA A 102 6.54 1.59 12.61
CA ALA A 102 5.52 1.38 11.57
C ALA A 102 4.17 0.94 12.16
N PHE A 103 3.12 1.08 11.35
CA PHE A 103 1.78 0.62 11.66
C PHE A 103 1.24 -0.30 10.56
N VAL A 104 0.62 -1.41 10.95
CA VAL A 104 0.00 -2.41 10.07
C VAL A 104 -1.46 -2.61 10.50
N THR A 105 -2.38 -2.60 9.55
CA THR A 105 -3.80 -2.87 9.80
C THR A 105 -4.45 -3.59 8.62
N THR A 106 -5.48 -4.38 8.91
CA THR A 106 -6.46 -4.94 7.96
C THR A 106 -7.81 -4.23 8.04
N GLY A 107 -7.88 -3.16 8.84
CA GLY A 107 -9.08 -2.40 9.08
C GLY A 107 -9.49 -1.52 7.90
N ASN A 108 -10.47 -0.65 8.16
CA ASN A 108 -11.07 0.20 7.13
C ASN A 108 -10.00 1.09 6.47
N THR A 109 -9.77 0.91 5.16
CA THR A 109 -8.78 1.67 4.39
C THR A 109 -9.01 3.18 4.50
N GLY A 110 -10.25 3.65 4.34
CA GLY A 110 -10.60 5.06 4.42
C GLY A 110 -10.34 5.67 5.80
N ALA A 111 -10.67 4.92 6.86
CA ALA A 111 -10.37 5.31 8.23
C ALA A 111 -8.85 5.38 8.48
N THR A 112 -8.10 4.42 7.94
CA THR A 112 -6.63 4.37 8.07
C THR A 112 -5.96 5.53 7.35
N LEU A 113 -6.38 5.83 6.12
CA LEU A 113 -5.94 7.01 5.35
C LEU A 113 -6.21 8.30 6.12
N THR A 114 -7.42 8.43 6.67
CA THR A 114 -7.85 9.59 7.44
C THR A 114 -7.05 9.72 8.74
N ALA A 115 -6.84 8.62 9.47
CA ALA A 115 -6.04 8.61 10.70
C ALA A 115 -4.57 8.94 10.44
N GLY A 116 -3.98 8.40 9.36
CA GLY A 116 -2.61 8.74 8.94
C GLY A 116 -2.47 10.24 8.66
N LEU A 117 -3.41 10.83 7.93
CA LEU A 117 -3.42 12.27 7.67
C LEU A 117 -3.60 13.13 8.93
N LEU A 118 -4.50 12.74 9.84
CA LEU A 118 -4.83 13.53 11.04
C LEU A 118 -3.78 13.38 12.16
N ARG A 119 -3.15 12.22 12.29
CA ARG A 119 -2.23 11.90 13.39
C ARG A 119 -0.76 12.06 12.99
N LEU A 120 -0.38 11.44 11.86
CA LEU A 120 1.00 11.53 11.36
C LEU A 120 1.23 12.84 10.64
N GLY A 121 0.25 13.24 9.82
CA GLY A 121 0.40 14.35 8.89
C GLY A 121 1.06 13.88 7.59
N ARG A 122 1.05 14.76 6.58
CA ARG A 122 1.81 14.54 5.34
C ARG A 122 3.27 14.90 5.57
N ILE A 123 4.17 14.24 4.86
CA ILE A 123 5.55 14.69 4.72
C ILE A 123 5.54 16.10 4.11
N SER A 124 6.33 17.02 4.67
CA SER A 124 6.44 18.38 4.15
C SER A 124 6.96 18.34 2.71
N GLY A 125 6.23 18.96 1.78
CA GLY A 125 6.54 18.91 0.35
C GLY A 125 5.66 17.95 -0.45
N ILE A 126 4.98 16.99 0.18
CA ILE A 126 4.04 16.08 -0.49
C ILE A 126 2.64 16.69 -0.57
N ALA A 127 2.06 16.75 -1.77
CA ALA A 127 0.72 17.28 -2.01
C ALA A 127 -0.37 16.37 -1.45
N ARG A 128 -0.32 15.08 -1.78
CA ARG A 128 -1.30 14.09 -1.36
C ARG A 128 -0.58 12.77 -1.09
N PRO A 129 -0.97 12.03 -0.05
CA PRO A 129 -0.49 10.67 0.10
C PRO A 129 -1.08 9.79 -1.01
N ALA A 130 -0.43 8.67 -1.31
CA ALA A 130 -0.91 7.69 -2.28
C ALA A 130 -0.96 6.30 -1.64
N LEU A 131 -1.90 5.47 -2.08
CA LEU A 131 -1.95 4.08 -1.69
C LEU A 131 -1.27 3.25 -2.79
N GLY A 132 -0.16 2.59 -2.46
CA GLY A 132 0.65 1.80 -3.38
C GLY A 132 0.55 0.32 -3.10
N ILE A 133 0.30 -0.50 -4.12
CA ILE A 133 0.32 -1.97 -4.00
C ILE A 133 1.42 -2.52 -4.88
N VAL A 134 2.22 -3.44 -4.36
CA VAL A 134 3.17 -4.22 -5.16
C VAL A 134 2.49 -5.53 -5.57
N VAL A 135 2.47 -5.80 -6.88
CA VAL A 135 1.93 -7.03 -7.46
C VAL A 135 3.03 -7.82 -8.16
N SER A 136 2.86 -9.14 -8.24
CA SER A 136 3.68 -9.98 -9.10
C SER A 136 3.24 -9.81 -10.56
N ALA A 137 4.08 -9.23 -11.40
CA ALA A 137 3.81 -9.03 -12.81
C ALA A 137 4.81 -9.84 -13.63
N GLY A 138 4.36 -10.89 -14.34
CA GLY A 138 5.18 -11.71 -15.24
C GLY A 138 6.57 -12.09 -14.70
N GLN A 139 7.56 -11.24 -14.99
CA GLN A 139 8.99 -11.43 -14.72
C GLN A 139 9.52 -10.70 -13.46
N GLY A 140 8.72 -9.85 -12.80
CA GLY A 140 9.16 -9.07 -11.64
C GLY A 140 8.02 -8.40 -10.85
N PRO A 141 8.34 -7.66 -9.79
CA PRO A 141 7.35 -6.89 -9.04
C PRO A 141 7.01 -5.58 -9.77
N THR A 142 5.73 -5.21 -9.78
CA THR A 142 5.27 -3.89 -10.24
C THR A 142 4.52 -3.19 -9.11
N MET A 143 4.94 -1.97 -8.76
CA MET A 143 4.16 -1.10 -7.86
C MET A 143 3.10 -0.35 -8.65
N ILE A 144 1.86 -0.37 -8.18
CA ILE A 144 0.73 0.36 -8.75
C ILE A 144 0.37 1.50 -7.79
N LEU A 145 0.31 2.73 -8.30
CA LEU A 145 0.02 3.95 -7.55
C LEU A 145 -0.85 4.88 -8.39
N ASP A 146 -1.88 5.56 -7.89
CA ASP A 146 -2.60 5.40 -6.63
C ASP A 146 -3.74 4.38 -6.83
N VAL A 147 -3.98 3.51 -5.85
CA VAL A 147 -5.08 2.52 -5.90
C VAL A 147 -6.31 2.91 -5.08
N GLY A 148 -6.40 4.16 -4.60
CA GLY A 148 -7.63 4.69 -4.01
C GLY A 148 -7.46 5.57 -2.79
N ALA A 149 -6.27 6.16 -2.55
CA ALA A 149 -6.13 7.19 -1.53
C ALA A 149 -6.86 8.49 -1.91
N ASN A 150 -6.95 8.79 -3.21
CA ASN A 150 -7.55 10.04 -3.70
C ASN A 150 -8.52 9.75 -4.85
N ALA A 151 -9.76 10.22 -4.75
CA ALA A 151 -10.71 10.15 -5.85
C ALA A 151 -10.34 11.12 -6.99
N ASP A 152 -9.92 12.33 -6.64
CA ASP A 152 -9.52 13.36 -7.60
C ASP A 152 -8.02 13.64 -7.51
N SER A 153 -7.37 13.69 -8.67
CA SER A 153 -5.92 13.95 -8.77
C SER A 153 -5.62 15.11 -9.72
N ARG A 154 -4.49 15.78 -9.45
CA ARG A 154 -3.91 16.83 -10.30
C ARG A 154 -2.56 16.34 -10.83
N PRO A 155 -2.02 16.93 -11.92
CA PRO A 155 -0.75 16.47 -12.50
C PRO A 155 0.38 16.37 -11.48
N ALA A 156 0.53 17.39 -10.62
CA ALA A 156 1.52 17.42 -9.56
C ALA A 156 1.46 16.22 -8.60
N HIS A 157 0.27 15.62 -8.41
CA HIS A 157 0.12 14.43 -7.57
C HIS A 157 0.75 13.21 -8.26
N LEU A 158 0.37 12.93 -9.52
CA LEU A 158 0.86 11.77 -10.25
C LEU A 158 2.37 11.83 -10.49
N ILE A 159 2.91 13.03 -10.76
CA ILE A 159 4.36 13.23 -10.86
C ILE A 159 5.04 12.84 -9.53
N GLN A 160 4.53 13.30 -8.38
CA GLN A 160 5.06 12.87 -7.09
C GLN A 160 4.89 11.36 -6.85
N TYR A 161 3.80 10.76 -7.31
CA TYR A 161 3.58 9.32 -7.17
C TYR A 161 4.62 8.53 -7.96
N ALA A 162 4.99 9.00 -9.16
CA ALA A 162 6.07 8.42 -9.95
C ALA A 162 7.41 8.44 -9.20
N HIS A 163 7.79 9.57 -8.61
CA HIS A 163 9.03 9.67 -7.83
C HIS A 163 9.00 8.82 -6.55
N MET A 164 7.88 8.83 -5.81
CA MET A 164 7.73 8.00 -4.61
C MET A 164 7.77 6.51 -4.95
N GLY A 165 7.06 6.08 -6.00
CA GLY A 165 7.06 4.70 -6.45
C GLY A 165 8.43 4.25 -6.94
N SER A 166 9.13 5.09 -7.69
CA SER A 166 10.51 4.83 -8.13
C SER A 166 11.42 4.57 -6.93
N ALA A 167 11.42 5.47 -5.94
CA ALA A 167 12.21 5.29 -4.74
C ALA A 167 11.83 4.00 -3.99
N VAL A 168 10.54 3.68 -3.83
CA VAL A 168 10.15 2.44 -3.16
C VAL A 168 10.68 1.20 -3.90
N MET A 169 10.56 1.15 -5.23
CA MET A 169 11.04 0.00 -6.01
C MET A 169 12.57 -0.12 -5.98
N GLU A 170 13.29 1.00 -5.99
CA GLU A 170 14.73 1.01 -5.85
C GLU A 170 15.17 0.52 -4.47
N PHE A 171 14.67 1.13 -3.39
CA PHE A 171 15.11 0.82 -2.03
C PHE A 171 14.60 -0.54 -1.54
N LEU A 172 13.31 -0.84 -1.71
CA LEU A 172 12.73 -2.08 -1.21
C LEU A 172 13.00 -3.27 -2.12
N HIS A 173 12.95 -3.09 -3.44
CA HIS A 173 13.07 -4.20 -4.38
C HIS A 173 14.44 -4.29 -5.06
N GLY A 174 15.35 -3.33 -4.83
CA GLY A 174 16.69 -3.36 -5.38
C GLY A 174 16.72 -3.19 -6.90
N ILE A 175 15.68 -2.58 -7.48
CA ILE A 175 15.59 -2.33 -8.92
C ILE A 175 16.30 -1.01 -9.21
N GLU A 176 17.49 -1.09 -9.77
CA GLU A 176 18.22 0.09 -10.22
C GLU A 176 17.47 0.78 -11.37
N SER A 177 17.25 2.10 -11.25
CA SER A 177 16.52 2.91 -12.24
C SER A 177 15.15 2.32 -12.67
N PRO A 178 14.18 2.22 -11.74
CA PRO A 178 12.88 1.60 -12.02
C PRO A 178 12.14 2.25 -13.20
N ARG A 179 11.64 1.43 -14.12
CA ARG A 179 10.83 1.88 -15.26
C ARG A 179 9.48 2.38 -14.78
N ILE A 180 9.13 3.60 -15.16
CA ILE A 180 7.88 4.25 -14.80
C ILE A 180 6.96 4.27 -16.02
N GLY A 181 5.80 3.61 -15.92
CA GLY A 181 4.74 3.68 -16.92
C GLY A 181 3.56 4.50 -16.41
N LEU A 182 3.05 5.40 -17.24
CA LEU A 182 1.82 6.16 -16.96
C LEU A 182 0.64 5.40 -17.56
N VAL A 183 -0.34 5.00 -16.75
CA VAL A 183 -1.46 4.21 -17.26
C VAL A 183 -2.41 5.09 -18.05
N SER A 184 -2.67 4.68 -19.29
CA SER A 184 -3.53 5.39 -20.24
C SER A 184 -4.44 4.43 -21.01
N ILE A 185 -5.25 5.00 -21.90
CA ILE A 185 -6.15 4.30 -22.83
C ILE A 185 -5.47 3.93 -24.16
N GLY A 186 -4.16 4.17 -24.28
CA GLY A 186 -3.33 3.85 -25.43
C GLY A 186 -1.87 4.24 -25.16
N GLU A 187 -0.95 3.69 -25.95
CA GLU A 187 0.50 3.87 -25.76
C GLU A 187 1.03 5.20 -26.30
N GLU A 188 0.31 5.87 -27.20
CA GLU A 188 0.79 7.13 -27.78
C GLU A 188 0.74 8.27 -26.75
N ASP A 189 1.74 9.16 -26.74
CA ASP A 189 1.86 10.26 -25.76
C ASP A 189 0.64 11.20 -25.75
N SER A 190 -0.04 11.33 -26.88
CA SER A 190 -1.26 12.14 -27.03
C SER A 190 -2.53 11.45 -26.52
N LYS A 191 -2.48 10.19 -26.04
CA LYS A 191 -3.65 9.46 -25.56
C LYS A 191 -3.82 9.60 -24.06
N GLY A 192 -5.07 9.72 -23.65
CA GLY A 192 -5.45 9.80 -22.25
C GLY A 192 -6.43 10.93 -22.00
N SER A 193 -6.76 11.13 -20.73
CA SER A 193 -7.41 12.36 -20.29
C SER A 193 -6.41 13.53 -20.34
N GLN A 194 -6.91 14.74 -20.21
CA GLN A 194 -6.07 15.94 -20.08
C GLN A 194 -5.02 15.80 -18.96
N LEU A 195 -5.41 15.21 -17.83
CA LEU A 195 -4.51 14.88 -16.72
C LEU A 195 -3.35 13.99 -17.17
N VAL A 196 -3.63 12.93 -17.94
CA VAL A 196 -2.61 11.97 -18.41
C VAL A 196 -1.65 12.65 -19.38
N ILE A 197 -2.16 13.46 -20.32
CA ILE A 197 -1.34 14.16 -21.30
C ILE A 197 -0.37 15.14 -20.62
N GLU A 198 -0.85 15.93 -19.66
CA GLU A 198 -0.01 16.86 -18.90
C GLU A 198 1.06 16.14 -18.05
N VAL A 199 0.69 15.03 -17.42
CA VAL A 199 1.64 14.22 -16.64
C VAL A 199 2.68 13.56 -17.53
N ASN A 200 2.28 13.02 -18.69
CA ASN A 200 3.21 12.41 -19.66
C ASN A 200 4.31 13.42 -20.06
N GLN A 201 3.92 14.64 -20.45
CA GLN A 201 4.86 15.71 -20.80
C GLN A 201 5.82 16.04 -19.65
N ALA A 202 5.29 16.15 -18.43
CA ALA A 202 6.11 16.45 -17.25
C ALA A 202 7.07 15.31 -16.89
N LEU A 203 6.66 14.05 -17.05
CA LEU A 203 7.50 12.88 -16.77
C LEU A 203 8.61 12.71 -17.80
N HIS A 204 8.39 13.04 -19.08
CA HIS A 204 9.45 13.08 -20.08
C HIS A 204 10.54 14.12 -19.76
N ALA A 205 10.19 15.21 -19.10
CA ALA A 205 11.13 16.24 -18.66
C ALA A 205 11.79 15.94 -17.31
N SER A 206 11.45 14.82 -16.66
CA SER A 206 11.95 14.45 -15.33
C SER A 206 13.27 13.65 -15.39
N ASP A 207 13.86 13.39 -14.22
CA ASP A 207 15.04 12.52 -14.06
C ASP A 207 14.66 11.03 -13.90
N LEU A 208 13.39 10.66 -14.06
CA LEU A 208 12.91 9.30 -13.95
C LEU A 208 13.14 8.49 -15.24
N ASN A 209 13.25 7.17 -15.10
CA ASN A 209 13.25 6.24 -16.23
C ASN A 209 11.80 6.06 -16.74
N PHE A 210 11.25 7.10 -17.34
CA PHE A 210 9.89 7.11 -17.87
C PHE A 210 9.83 6.38 -19.22
N VAL A 211 9.04 5.30 -19.29
CA VAL A 211 8.89 4.46 -20.49
C VAL A 211 7.68 4.83 -21.34
N GLY A 212 7.00 5.93 -21.01
CA GLY A 212 5.82 6.41 -21.71
C GLY A 212 4.51 5.87 -21.14
N ASN A 213 3.46 5.97 -21.96
CA ASN A 213 2.15 5.45 -21.61
C ASN A 213 2.12 3.92 -21.72
N ILE A 214 1.42 3.28 -20.78
CA ILE A 214 1.14 1.85 -20.80
C ILE A 214 -0.36 1.61 -20.66
N GLU A 215 -0.88 0.56 -21.28
CA GLU A 215 -2.26 0.12 -21.08
C GLU A 215 -2.39 -0.74 -19.82
N ALA A 216 -3.55 -0.67 -19.17
CA ALA A 216 -3.81 -1.42 -17.94
C ALA A 216 -3.61 -2.96 -18.11
N GLY A 217 -3.92 -3.50 -19.29
CA GLY A 217 -3.73 -4.92 -19.62
C GLY A 217 -2.26 -5.36 -19.70
N GLN A 218 -1.32 -4.40 -19.78
CA GLN A 218 0.11 -4.67 -19.84
C GLN A 218 0.77 -4.70 -18.45
N ILE A 219 0.08 -4.22 -17.40
CA ILE A 219 0.59 -4.26 -16.02
C ILE A 219 0.92 -5.70 -15.59
N PRO A 220 0.04 -6.71 -15.75
CA PRO A 220 0.38 -8.10 -15.38
C PRO A 220 1.49 -8.72 -16.25
N GLN A 221 1.81 -8.09 -17.39
CA GLN A 221 2.84 -8.52 -18.33
C GLN A 221 4.21 -7.87 -18.06
N TYR A 222 4.35 -7.14 -16.95
CA TYR A 222 5.60 -6.51 -16.51
C TYR A 222 6.11 -5.37 -17.42
N ALA A 223 5.17 -4.57 -17.95
CA ALA A 223 5.49 -3.42 -18.78
C ALA A 223 6.35 -2.36 -18.08
N ALA A 224 6.15 -2.18 -16.76
CA ALA A 224 6.89 -1.21 -15.95
C ALA A 224 7.09 -1.74 -14.52
N ASP A 225 8.07 -1.18 -13.81
CA ASP A 225 8.34 -1.47 -12.40
C ASP A 225 7.43 -0.62 -11.50
N VAL A 226 7.01 0.56 -11.98
CA VAL A 226 6.00 1.42 -11.36
C VAL A 226 4.95 1.79 -12.41
N ALA A 227 3.68 1.52 -12.12
CA ALA A 227 2.52 1.93 -12.92
C ALA A 227 1.76 3.03 -12.19
N VAL A 228 1.75 4.24 -12.78
CA VAL A 228 1.15 5.44 -12.17
C VAL A 228 -0.20 5.75 -12.79
N MET A 229 -1.21 6.04 -11.97
CA MET A 229 -2.56 6.46 -12.34
C MET A 229 -3.23 7.24 -11.20
N ASP A 230 -4.36 7.89 -11.49
CA ASP A 230 -5.18 8.51 -10.45
C ASP A 230 -5.91 7.45 -9.60
N GLY A 231 -6.22 7.79 -8.35
CA GLY A 231 -6.78 6.83 -7.40
C GLY A 231 -8.20 6.35 -7.74
N PHE A 232 -8.98 7.10 -8.52
CA PHE A 232 -10.28 6.61 -8.99
C PHE A 232 -10.08 5.47 -10.00
N THR A 233 -9.24 5.70 -11.01
CA THR A 233 -8.88 4.69 -12.01
C THR A 233 -8.21 3.46 -11.36
N GLY A 234 -7.26 3.67 -10.45
CA GLY A 234 -6.56 2.58 -9.78
C GLY A 234 -7.45 1.72 -8.88
N ASN A 235 -8.39 2.33 -8.17
CA ASN A 235 -9.36 1.59 -7.36
C ASN A 235 -10.29 0.73 -8.23
N ILE A 236 -10.75 1.26 -9.38
CA ILE A 236 -11.53 0.49 -10.36
C ILE A 236 -10.70 -0.66 -10.92
N PHE A 237 -9.44 -0.40 -11.28
CA PHE A 237 -8.54 -1.42 -11.83
C PHE A 237 -8.33 -2.57 -10.84
N ILE A 238 -7.91 -2.28 -9.60
CA ILE A 238 -7.64 -3.33 -8.60
C ILE A 238 -8.91 -4.14 -8.28
N LYS A 239 -10.06 -3.49 -8.08
CA LYS A 239 -11.32 -4.21 -7.81
C LYS A 239 -11.77 -5.08 -8.99
N THR A 240 -11.48 -4.64 -10.21
CA THR A 240 -11.77 -5.41 -11.42
C THR A 240 -10.84 -6.63 -11.50
N VAL A 241 -9.55 -6.47 -11.23
CA VAL A 241 -8.58 -7.57 -11.17
C VAL A 241 -8.98 -8.60 -10.10
N GLU A 242 -9.34 -8.15 -8.90
CA GLU A 242 -9.83 -9.00 -7.82
C GLU A 242 -11.11 -9.77 -8.21
N GLY A 243 -12.11 -9.07 -8.75
CA GLY A 243 -13.38 -9.69 -9.15
C GLY A 243 -13.23 -10.71 -10.28
N VAL A 244 -12.39 -10.42 -11.27
CA VAL A 244 -12.08 -11.37 -12.36
C VAL A 244 -11.31 -12.58 -11.81
N ALA A 245 -10.34 -12.38 -10.93
CA ALA A 245 -9.60 -13.48 -10.31
C ALA A 245 -10.55 -14.40 -9.50
N GLU A 246 -11.43 -13.81 -8.68
CA GLU A 246 -12.42 -14.57 -7.91
C GLU A 246 -13.37 -15.36 -8.82
N LEU A 247 -13.87 -14.75 -9.91
CA LEU A 247 -14.71 -15.42 -10.91
C LEU A 247 -13.98 -16.63 -11.51
N VAL A 248 -12.75 -16.45 -12.00
CA VAL A 248 -11.97 -17.53 -12.62
C VAL A 248 -11.72 -18.68 -11.63
N PHE A 249 -11.33 -18.39 -10.39
CA PHE A 249 -11.09 -19.43 -9.39
C PHE A 249 -12.39 -20.15 -8.97
N ASN A 250 -13.51 -19.46 -8.95
CA ASN A 250 -14.81 -20.07 -8.66
C ASN A 250 -15.25 -21.00 -9.80
N GLU A 251 -15.10 -20.58 -11.06
CA GLU A 251 -15.39 -21.43 -12.22
C GLU A 251 -14.48 -22.67 -12.24
N LEU A 252 -13.18 -22.53 -11.94
CA LEU A 252 -12.26 -23.67 -11.82
C LEU A 252 -12.70 -24.65 -10.72
N ARG A 253 -13.11 -24.15 -9.55
CA ARG A 253 -13.61 -25.00 -8.45
C ARG A 253 -14.89 -25.73 -8.84
N GLN A 254 -15.78 -25.09 -9.58
CA GLN A 254 -17.00 -25.71 -10.08
C GLN A 254 -16.67 -26.81 -11.09
N ALA A 255 -15.81 -26.53 -12.08
CA ALA A 255 -15.38 -27.49 -13.09
C ALA A 255 -14.74 -28.76 -12.48
N VAL A 256 -13.90 -28.59 -11.44
CA VAL A 256 -13.28 -29.72 -10.70
C VAL A 256 -14.33 -30.63 -10.04
N LYS A 257 -15.47 -30.08 -9.60
CA LYS A 257 -16.52 -30.84 -8.90
C LYS A 257 -17.52 -31.55 -9.81
N GLN A 258 -17.49 -31.29 -11.13
CA GLN A 258 -18.52 -31.79 -12.05
C GLN A 258 -18.49 -33.31 -12.26
N THR A 259 -17.31 -33.94 -12.23
CA THR A 259 -17.18 -35.39 -12.48
C THR A 259 -16.17 -36.03 -11.53
N PRO A 260 -16.30 -37.35 -11.24
CA PRO A 260 -15.32 -38.07 -10.42
C PRO A 260 -13.89 -38.02 -10.98
N TRP A 261 -13.75 -37.98 -12.31
CA TRP A 261 -12.46 -37.85 -12.98
C TRP A 261 -11.84 -36.46 -12.81
N ASN A 262 -12.67 -35.40 -12.90
CA ASN A 262 -12.23 -34.03 -12.64
C ASN A 262 -11.80 -33.85 -11.18
N LEU A 263 -12.46 -34.53 -10.24
CA LEU A 263 -12.06 -34.50 -8.84
C LEU A 263 -10.67 -35.12 -8.63
N LEU A 264 -10.41 -36.25 -9.29
CA LEU A 264 -9.10 -36.92 -9.24
C LEU A 264 -8.00 -36.03 -9.83
N ALA A 265 -8.24 -35.44 -11.01
CA ALA A 265 -7.32 -34.49 -11.64
C ALA A 265 -7.12 -33.23 -10.78
N GLY A 266 -8.20 -32.72 -10.19
CA GLY A 266 -8.19 -31.57 -9.30
C GLY A 266 -7.36 -31.81 -8.04
N MET A 267 -7.37 -33.02 -7.46
CA MET A 267 -6.50 -33.36 -6.33
C MET A 267 -5.02 -33.30 -6.70
N VAL A 268 -4.66 -33.75 -7.90
CA VAL A 268 -3.28 -33.69 -8.41
C VAL A 268 -2.86 -32.23 -8.65
N LEU A 269 -3.75 -31.41 -9.24
CA LEU A 269 -3.45 -30.02 -9.58
C LEU A 269 -3.57 -29.05 -8.40
N ARG A 270 -4.27 -29.43 -7.32
CA ARG A 270 -4.57 -28.57 -6.17
C ARG A 270 -3.34 -27.83 -5.62
N PRO A 271 -2.16 -28.46 -5.41
CA PRO A 271 -1.01 -27.75 -4.88
C PRO A 271 -0.54 -26.60 -5.79
N GLU A 272 -0.52 -26.83 -7.11
CA GLU A 272 -0.11 -25.83 -8.09
C GLU A 272 -1.17 -24.74 -8.29
N LEU A 273 -2.45 -25.10 -8.28
CA LEU A 273 -3.56 -24.13 -8.31
C LEU A 273 -3.53 -23.21 -7.07
N LEU A 274 -3.23 -23.76 -5.88
CA LEU A 274 -3.05 -22.94 -4.68
C LEU A 274 -1.83 -22.03 -4.79
N LYS A 275 -0.72 -22.48 -5.39
CA LYS A 275 0.44 -21.61 -5.64
C LYS A 275 0.11 -20.51 -6.67
N ALA A 276 -0.68 -20.82 -7.70
CA ALA A 276 -1.12 -19.83 -8.68
C ALA A 276 -2.05 -18.78 -8.04
N GLN A 277 -3.02 -19.24 -7.23
CA GLN A 277 -3.90 -18.36 -6.47
C GLN A 277 -3.11 -17.43 -5.55
N ARG A 278 -2.11 -17.95 -4.84
CA ARG A 278 -1.23 -17.14 -3.99
C ARG A 278 -0.41 -16.11 -4.74
N ARG A 279 0.07 -16.43 -5.96
CA ARG A 279 0.83 -15.46 -6.77
C ARG A 279 -0.02 -14.29 -7.27
N LEU A 280 -1.33 -14.50 -7.39
CA LEU A 280 -2.30 -13.46 -7.74
C LEU A 280 -2.81 -12.69 -6.53
N ASP A 281 -2.57 -13.19 -5.32
CA ASP A 281 -2.94 -12.51 -4.08
C ASP A 281 -1.86 -11.51 -3.69
N TYR A 282 -2.15 -10.21 -3.88
CA TYR A 282 -1.23 -9.15 -3.50
C TYR A 282 -1.05 -9.04 -1.97
N ALA A 283 -1.92 -9.66 -1.16
CA ALA A 283 -1.77 -9.68 0.29
C ALA A 283 -0.48 -10.41 0.73
N GLU A 284 0.04 -11.33 -0.10
CA GLU A 284 1.32 -12.00 0.14
C GLU A 284 2.53 -11.06 -0.01
N TYR A 285 2.36 -9.90 -0.66
CA TYR A 285 3.39 -8.85 -0.80
C TYR A 285 3.36 -7.79 0.31
N GLY A 286 2.54 -8.01 1.34
CA GLY A 286 2.50 -7.16 2.54
C GLY A 286 1.41 -6.09 2.55
N GLY A 287 0.50 -6.13 1.58
CA GLY A 287 -0.62 -5.19 1.48
C GLY A 287 -0.23 -3.86 0.84
N ALA A 288 -1.12 -2.89 0.96
CA ALA A 288 -0.98 -1.58 0.36
C ALA A 288 -0.20 -0.63 1.29
N GLN A 289 0.85 0.00 0.79
CA GLN A 289 1.62 1.00 1.52
C GLN A 289 1.02 2.39 1.35
N LEU A 290 0.80 3.10 2.46
CA LEU A 290 0.37 4.50 2.42
C LEU A 290 1.60 5.41 2.34
N LEU A 291 1.92 5.87 1.13
CA LEU A 291 3.05 6.74 0.84
C LEU A 291 2.71 8.21 1.07
N GLY A 292 3.69 9.01 1.50
CA GLY A 292 3.55 10.46 1.65
C GLY A 292 3.00 10.94 3.00
N VAL A 293 2.65 10.04 3.91
CA VAL A 293 2.43 10.36 5.33
C VAL A 293 3.74 10.30 6.11
N ASP A 294 3.85 11.05 7.21
CA ASP A 294 5.06 11.12 8.04
C ASP A 294 5.17 9.91 9.00
N GLY A 295 5.16 8.71 8.42
CA GLY A 295 5.29 7.42 9.09
C GLY A 295 5.20 6.26 8.09
N VAL A 296 5.59 5.05 8.52
CA VAL A 296 5.47 3.84 7.70
C VAL A 296 4.14 3.16 8.02
N VAL A 297 3.25 3.06 7.03
CA VAL A 297 1.90 2.52 7.23
C VAL A 297 1.57 1.52 6.12
N PHE A 298 1.13 0.33 6.52
CA PHE A 298 0.67 -0.73 5.62
C PHE A 298 -0.78 -1.12 5.92
N ILE A 299 -1.57 -1.30 4.86
CA ILE A 299 -2.98 -1.65 4.88
C ILE A 299 -3.14 -2.97 4.13
N ALA A 300 -3.30 -4.07 4.86
CA ALA A 300 -3.64 -5.36 4.29
C ALA A 300 -5.15 -5.46 4.02
N HIS A 301 -5.57 -6.47 3.26
CA HIS A 301 -6.97 -6.63 2.86
C HIS A 301 -7.85 -7.03 4.06
N GLY A 302 -9.13 -6.62 4.08
CA GLY A 302 -10.03 -6.90 5.21
C GLY A 302 -10.23 -8.39 5.51
N ARG A 303 -10.10 -9.24 4.49
CA ARG A 303 -10.20 -10.71 4.59
C ARG A 303 -8.87 -11.41 4.81
N SER A 304 -7.81 -10.67 5.13
CA SER A 304 -6.48 -11.23 5.33
C SER A 304 -6.46 -12.31 6.42
N ASP A 305 -5.72 -13.38 6.13
CA ASP A 305 -5.42 -14.45 7.08
C ASP A 305 -4.11 -14.15 7.84
N ALA A 306 -3.75 -15.01 8.78
CA ALA A 306 -2.50 -14.90 9.54
C ALA A 306 -1.24 -14.80 8.67
N ARG A 307 -1.24 -15.31 7.43
CA ARG A 307 -0.07 -15.22 6.54
C ARG A 307 0.05 -13.85 5.91
N ALA A 308 -1.07 -13.28 5.46
CA ALA A 308 -1.11 -11.92 4.96
C ALA A 308 -0.66 -10.92 6.04
N ILE A 309 -1.09 -11.12 7.30
CA ILE A 309 -0.63 -10.33 8.45
C ILE A 309 0.88 -10.45 8.67
N LEU A 310 1.41 -11.68 8.67
CA LEU A 310 2.86 -11.92 8.73
C LEU A 310 3.59 -11.21 7.57
N GLY A 311 3.04 -11.25 6.36
CA GLY A 311 3.55 -10.57 5.18
C GLY A 311 3.60 -9.04 5.38
N GLY A 312 2.52 -8.45 5.89
CA GLY A 312 2.44 -7.01 6.18
C GLY A 312 3.44 -6.58 7.24
N ILE A 313 3.60 -7.35 8.32
CA ILE A 313 4.60 -7.09 9.36
C ILE A 313 6.02 -7.21 8.80
N ARG A 314 6.28 -8.21 7.93
CA ARG A 314 7.57 -8.36 7.25
C ARG A 314 7.88 -7.14 6.37
N ALA A 315 6.92 -6.72 5.54
CA ALA A 315 7.07 -5.57 4.65
C ALA A 315 7.30 -4.28 5.45
N ALA A 316 6.54 -4.07 6.53
CA ALA A 316 6.72 -2.94 7.43
C ALA A 316 8.12 -2.94 8.09
N GLY A 317 8.55 -4.07 8.63
CA GLY A 317 9.88 -4.21 9.24
C GLY A 317 11.03 -4.02 8.22
N GLU A 318 10.85 -4.45 6.98
CA GLU A 318 11.81 -4.19 5.91
C GLU A 318 11.84 -2.71 5.49
N ALA A 319 10.68 -2.06 5.38
CA ALA A 319 10.57 -0.63 5.09
C ALA A 319 11.22 0.25 6.16
N VAL A 320 11.08 -0.12 7.43
CA VAL A 320 11.79 0.54 8.54
C VAL A 320 13.30 0.32 8.42
N ARG A 321 13.76 -0.93 8.26
CA ARG A 321 15.22 -1.25 8.16
C ARG A 321 15.91 -0.54 7.01
N LYS A 322 15.23 -0.44 5.87
CA LYS A 322 15.75 0.24 4.66
C LYS A 322 15.56 1.75 4.68
N GLY A 323 14.97 2.31 5.73
CA GLY A 323 14.84 3.75 5.89
C GLY A 323 13.91 4.42 4.87
N VAL A 324 12.85 3.73 4.43
CA VAL A 324 11.92 4.24 3.39
C VAL A 324 11.35 5.61 3.77
N LEU A 325 11.01 5.84 5.04
CA LEU A 325 10.48 7.13 5.48
C LEU A 325 11.49 8.27 5.24
N ALA A 326 12.78 8.05 5.53
CA ALA A 326 13.82 9.05 5.29
C ALA A 326 13.96 9.35 3.79
N GLN A 327 13.86 8.32 2.95
CA GLN A 327 13.87 8.48 1.50
C GLN A 327 12.65 9.23 0.98
N MET A 328 11.46 9.01 1.54
CA MET A 328 10.27 9.80 1.19
C MET A 328 10.43 11.28 1.55
N HIS A 329 11.10 11.60 2.67
CA HIS A 329 11.46 12.98 3.02
C HIS A 329 12.44 13.59 2.01
N GLU A 330 13.44 12.84 1.54
CA GLU A 330 14.38 13.28 0.51
C GLU A 330 13.67 13.58 -0.83
N ILE A 331 12.80 12.68 -1.27
CA ILE A 331 11.96 12.88 -2.47
C ILE A 331 11.09 14.13 -2.33
N ALA A 332 10.45 14.34 -1.18
CA ALA A 332 9.60 15.49 -0.94
C ALA A 332 10.36 16.83 -0.99
N ASN A 333 11.65 16.82 -0.61
CA ASN A 333 12.53 17.99 -0.72
C ASN A 333 13.03 18.22 -2.14
N ARG A 334 13.36 17.15 -2.89
CA ARG A 334 13.83 17.23 -4.28
C ARG A 334 12.71 17.64 -5.24
N VAL A 335 11.50 17.12 -5.03
CA VAL A 335 10.34 17.35 -5.90
C VAL A 335 9.16 17.88 -5.08
N PRO A 336 9.24 19.12 -4.56
CA PRO A 336 8.19 19.68 -3.74
C PRO A 336 6.96 20.01 -4.60
N ALA A 337 5.77 19.67 -4.09
CA ALA A 337 4.51 19.88 -4.80
C ALA A 337 4.30 21.32 -5.25
N ARG A 338 4.74 22.28 -4.43
CA ARG A 338 4.61 23.71 -4.74
C ARG A 338 5.37 24.10 -6.01
N GLY A 339 6.58 23.58 -6.20
CA GLY A 339 7.37 23.85 -7.41
C GLY A 339 6.73 23.26 -8.67
N LEU A 340 6.10 22.09 -8.55
CA LEU A 340 5.36 21.48 -9.67
C LEU A 340 4.12 22.30 -10.04
N ILE A 341 3.39 22.80 -9.04
CA ILE A 341 2.18 23.61 -9.26
C ILE A 341 2.56 24.95 -9.90
N GLU A 342 3.58 25.64 -9.37
CA GLU A 342 4.01 26.94 -9.89
C GLU A 342 4.48 26.84 -11.36
N ASN A 343 5.25 25.80 -11.72
CA ASN A 343 5.67 25.55 -13.10
C ASN A 343 4.50 25.26 -14.05
N SER A 344 3.47 24.54 -13.58
CA SER A 344 2.28 24.25 -14.39
C SER A 344 1.41 25.49 -14.66
N THR A 345 1.32 26.44 -13.71
CA THR A 345 0.62 27.72 -13.92
C THR A 345 1.35 28.62 -14.90
N VAL A 346 2.68 28.70 -14.84
CA VAL A 346 3.47 29.55 -15.76
C VAL A 346 3.39 29.04 -17.20
N GLN A 347 3.39 27.72 -17.42
CA GLN A 347 3.22 27.15 -18.76
C GLN A 347 1.84 27.40 -19.36
N ASN A 348 0.78 27.40 -18.54
CA ASN A 348 -0.57 27.71 -19.02
C ASN A 348 -0.74 29.20 -19.34
N ASP A 349 -0.21 30.11 -18.52
CA ASP A 349 -0.26 31.55 -18.80
C ASP A 349 0.53 31.92 -20.08
N SER A 350 1.66 31.25 -20.36
CA SER A 350 2.41 31.47 -21.60
C SER A 350 1.73 30.92 -22.86
N ASN A 351 0.92 29.86 -22.73
CA ASN A 351 0.17 29.30 -23.87
C ASN A 351 -1.08 30.13 -24.21
N ASP A 352 -1.64 30.87 -23.24
CA ASP A 352 -2.77 31.78 -23.46
C ASP A 352 -2.35 33.13 -24.07
N GLU A 353 -1.11 33.59 -23.83
CA GLU A 353 -0.60 34.83 -24.47
C GLU A 353 -0.27 34.65 -25.98
N ASP A 354 0.07 33.44 -26.42
CA ASP A 354 0.35 33.12 -27.83
C ASP A 354 -0.92 32.88 -28.68
N LEU A 355 -2.12 32.98 -28.08
CA LEU A 355 -3.42 32.84 -28.74
C LEU A 355 -4.24 34.15 -28.80
N SER A 356 -3.63 35.30 -28.48
CA SER A 356 -4.26 36.64 -28.58
C SER A 356 -3.73 37.48 -29.75
#